data_AF-A0A9W7AUQ1-F1
#
_entry.id   AF-A0A9W7AUQ1-F1
#
_cell.length_a   1.000
_cell.length_b   1.000
_cell.length_c   1.000
_cell.angle_alpha   90.00
_cell.angle_beta   90.00
_cell.angle_gamma   90.00
#
_symmetry.space_group_name_H-M   'P 1'
#
loop_
_entity.id
_entity.type
_entity.pdbx_description
1 polymer ?
#
loop_
_entity_poly.entity_id
_entity_poly.type
_entity_poly.pdbx_seq_one_letter_code
_entity_poly.pdbx_strand_id
1 'polypeptide(L)' 'MAPSQPPSSSSSFPSGPSPMSRHAAAQSSKTSGLNDLFKNLCAEAMHKGMGEKEALQHAIKRIEEEMAK' A
#
# COMPACT_ATOMS: atom_id res chain seq x y z
N MET A 1 32.73 31.25 28.38
CA MET A 1 31.93 32.41 27.92
C MET A 1 30.50 31.94 27.78
N ALA A 2 29.56 32.65 28.41
CA ALA A 2 28.20 32.19 28.69
C ALA A 2 27.31 32.06 27.43
N PRO A 3 26.34 31.12 27.42
CA PRO A 3 25.36 30.95 26.35
C PRO A 3 24.34 32.10 26.36
N SER A 4 24.06 32.69 25.19
CA SER A 4 23.04 33.73 25.01
C SER A 4 21.63 33.12 25.09
N GLN A 5 20.85 33.64 26.05
CA GLN A 5 19.48 33.26 26.40
C GLN A 5 18.47 33.28 25.23
N PRO A 6 17.32 32.58 25.39
CA PRO A 6 16.22 32.57 24.43
C PRO A 6 15.29 33.78 24.63
N PRO A 7 14.61 34.28 23.58
CA PRO A 7 13.44 35.15 23.76
C PRO A 7 12.14 34.35 23.92
N SER A 8 11.50 34.50 25.08
CA SER A 8 10.04 34.37 25.32
C SER A 8 9.40 35.74 25.02
N SER A 9 8.17 35.98 24.56
CA SER A 9 6.93 35.25 24.25
C SER A 9 6.01 36.22 23.48
N SER A 10 5.15 35.78 22.57
CA SER A 10 3.70 36.12 22.60
C SER A 10 2.89 35.52 21.44
N SER A 11 1.70 35.07 21.85
CA SER A 11 0.63 34.35 21.16
C SER A 11 -0.04 35.09 20.00
N SER A 12 -0.37 34.32 18.95
CA SER A 12 -1.55 34.54 18.11
C SER A 12 -2.16 33.18 17.75
N PHE A 13 -3.29 32.82 18.37
CA PHE A 13 -4.19 31.79 17.82
C PHE A 13 -5.01 32.41 16.69
N PRO A 14 -5.11 31.74 15.54
CA PRO A 14 -6.36 31.74 14.79
C PRO A 14 -6.91 30.32 14.64
N SER A 15 -8.22 30.20 14.86
CA SER A 15 -8.99 28.98 14.64
C SER A 15 -8.96 28.56 13.17
N GLY A 16 -8.50 27.33 12.91
CA GLY A 16 -8.69 26.69 11.61
C GLY A 16 -8.41 25.20 11.68
N PRO A 17 -9.44 24.34 11.73
CA PRO A 17 -9.24 22.94 11.39
C PRO A 17 -9.04 22.87 9.88
N SER A 18 -7.86 22.45 9.46
CA SER A 18 -7.75 21.67 8.23
C SER A 18 -6.77 20.55 8.53
N PRO A 19 -7.23 19.48 9.22
CA PRO A 19 -6.68 18.17 8.94
C PRO A 19 -6.87 17.98 7.44
N MET A 20 -5.85 18.32 6.65
CA MET A 20 -5.78 17.84 5.29
C MET A 20 -5.68 16.34 5.44
N SER A 21 -6.85 15.73 5.30
CA SER A 21 -7.19 14.36 5.04
C SER A 21 -6.04 13.61 4.38
N ARG A 22 -5.09 13.14 5.17
CA ARG A 22 -4.46 11.85 4.93
C ARG A 22 -5.14 10.85 5.86
N HIS A 23 -6.45 10.73 5.70
CA HIS A 23 -6.98 9.39 5.63
C HIS A 23 -6.18 8.74 4.50
N ALA A 24 -5.13 8.00 4.84
CA ALA A 24 -4.61 6.98 3.96
C ALA A 24 -5.86 6.25 3.45
N ALA A 25 -6.02 6.24 2.13
CA ALA A 25 -7.20 5.75 1.45
C ALA A 25 -7.52 4.32 1.93
N ALA A 26 -8.35 4.24 2.97
CA ALA A 26 -9.09 3.06 3.35
C ALA A 26 -10.21 2.93 2.31
N GLN A 27 -9.83 2.54 1.09
CA GLN A 27 -10.76 2.38 -0.02
C GLN A 27 -10.21 1.39 -1.05
N SER A 28 -10.00 0.15 -0.59
CA SER A 28 -10.51 -1.06 -1.24
C SER A 28 -9.82 -2.28 -0.63
N SER A 29 -10.29 -2.69 0.55
CA SER A 29 -9.75 -3.86 1.27
C SER A 29 -9.93 -5.18 0.51
N LYS A 30 -10.64 -5.21 -0.63
CA LYS A 30 -10.81 -6.41 -1.46
C LYS A 30 -9.81 -6.53 -2.62
N THR A 31 -9.28 -5.43 -3.16
CA THR A 31 -8.46 -5.50 -4.38
C THR A 31 -6.97 -5.76 -4.09
N SER A 32 -6.47 -5.34 -2.92
CA SER A 32 -5.06 -5.54 -2.57
C SER A 32 -4.70 -7.03 -2.46
N GLY A 33 -5.54 -7.83 -1.78
CA GLY A 33 -5.27 -9.25 -1.57
C GLY A 33 -5.24 -10.09 -2.85
N LEU A 34 -6.07 -9.76 -3.85
CA LEU A 34 -6.06 -10.45 -5.15
C LEU A 34 -4.83 -10.10 -5.99
N ASN A 35 -4.40 -8.83 -5.94
CA ASN A 35 -3.19 -8.40 -6.64
C ASN A 35 -1.92 -9.02 -6.02
N ASP A 36 -1.87 -9.10 -4.69
CA ASP A 36 -0.75 -9.73 -3.97
C ASP A 36 -0.73 -11.24 -4.24
N LEU A 37 -1.89 -11.89 -4.27
CA LEU A 37 -2.01 -13.31 -4.65
C LEU A 37 -1.56 -13.55 -6.10
N PHE A 38 -1.98 -12.71 -7.04
CA PHE A 38 -1.56 -12.82 -8.44
C PHE A 38 -0.04 -12.70 -8.60
N LYS A 39 0.58 -11.71 -7.94
CA LYS A 39 2.04 -11.54 -7.97
C LYS A 39 2.78 -12.74 -7.40
N ASN A 40 2.28 -13.29 -6.30
CA ASN A 40 2.88 -14.48 -5.67
C ASN A 40 2.78 -15.71 -6.59
N LEU A 41 1.62 -15.93 -7.23
CA LEU A 41 1.42 -17.05 -8.15
C LEU A 41 2.29 -16.93 -9.41
N CYS A 42 2.45 -15.72 -9.96
CA CYS A 42 3.35 -15.47 -11.07
C CYS A 42 4.82 -15.71 -10.67
N ALA A 43 5.24 -15.22 -9.50
CA ALA A 43 6.59 -15.44 -8.98
C ALA A 43 6.87 -16.93 -8.74
N GLU A 44 5.91 -17.68 -8.18
CA GLU A 44 6.04 -19.12 -7.96
C GLU A 44 6.18 -19.89 -9.28
N ALA A 45 5.38 -19.54 -10.29
CA ALA A 45 5.47 -20.16 -11.61
C ALA A 45 6.78 -19.84 -12.33
N MET A 46 7.26 -18.59 -12.25
CA MET A 46 8.57 -18.21 -12.78
C MET A 46 9.71 -18.92 -12.04
N HIS A 47 9.62 -19.09 -10.72
CA HIS A 47 10.61 -19.84 -9.94
C HIS A 47 10.66 -21.34 -10.32
N LYS A 48 9.56 -21.89 -10.83
CA LYS A 48 9.49 -23.25 -11.41
C LYS A 48 10.05 -23.33 -12.83
N GLY A 49 10.56 -22.23 -13.39
CA GLY A 49 11.12 -22.16 -14.73
C GLY A 49 10.09 -22.00 -15.84
N MET A 50 8.83 -21.65 -15.52
CA MET A 50 7.81 -21.37 -16.53
C MET A 50 8.09 -20.04 -17.23
N GLY A 51 7.80 -19.97 -18.53
CA GLY A 51 7.87 -18.70 -19.26
C GLY A 51 6.85 -17.69 -18.72
N GLU A 52 7.10 -16.39 -18.90
CA GLU A 52 6.23 -15.32 -18.39
C GLU A 52 4.76 -15.50 -18.79
N LYS A 53 4.52 -15.93 -20.03
CA LYS A 53 3.17 -16.23 -20.54
C LYS A 53 2.50 -17.40 -19.81
N GLU A 54 3.25 -18.46 -19.54
CA GLU A 54 2.75 -19.64 -18.83
C GLU A 54 2.51 -19.32 -17.35
N ALA A 55 3.40 -18.54 -16.74
CA ALA A 55 3.23 -18.04 -15.37
C ALA A 55 1.97 -17.19 -15.21
N LEU A 56 1.70 -16.30 -16.18
CA LEU A 56 0.47 -15.50 -16.22
C LEU A 56 -0.78 -16.37 -16.30
N GLN A 57 -0.79 -17.33 -17.23
CA GLN A 57 -1.93 -18.25 -17.40
C GLN A 57 -2.16 -19.12 -16.16
N HIS A 58 -1.09 -19.61 -15.55
CA HIS A 58 -1.14 -20.38 -14.31
C HIS A 58 -1.73 -19.55 -13.16
N ALA A 59 -1.28 -18.30 -12.99
CA ALA A 59 -1.80 -17.42 -11.95
C ALA A 59 -3.28 -17.07 -12.15
N ILE A 60 -3.70 -16.78 -13.38
CA ILE A 60 -5.11 -16.48 -13.70
C ILE A 60 -5.99 -17.70 -13.39
N LYS A 61 -5.62 -18.88 -13.91
CA LYS A 61 -6.39 -20.11 -13.68
C LYS A 61 -6.57 -20.43 -12.20
N ARG A 62 -5.51 -20.25 -11.40
CA ARG A 62 -5.59 -20.47 -9.95
C ARG A 62 -6.53 -19.49 -9.25
N ILE A 63 -6.56 -18.23 -9.67
CA ILE A 63 -7.48 -17.23 -9.12
C ILE A 63 -8.92 -17.55 -9.52
N GLU A 64 -9.16 -17.96 -10.76
CA GLU A 64 -10.49 -18.39 -11.23
C GLU A 64 -11.01 -19.58 -10.42
N GLU A 65 -10.17 -20.58 -10.16
CA GLU A 65 -10.52 -21.74 -9.33
C GLU A 65 -10.87 -21.37 -7.88
N GLU A 66 -10.19 -20.38 -7.30
CA GLU A 66 -10.48 -19.90 -5.93
C GLU A 66 -11.74 -19.03 -5.89
N MET A 67 -12.07 -18.32 -6.96
CA MET A 67 -13.32 -17.54 -7.08
C MET A 67 -14.55 -18.41 -7.38
N ALA A 68 -14.35 -19.59 -7.96
CA ALA A 68 -15.42 -20.53 -8.32
C ALA A 68 -15.84 -21.48 -7.18
N LYS A 69 -15.15 -21.45 -6.03
CA LYS A 69 -15.47 -22.21 -4.82
C LYS A 69 -16.30 -21.37 -3.85
#